data_AF-A0A2G8XLM8-F1
#
_entry.id   AF-A0A2G8XLM8-F1
#
_cell.length_a   1.000
_cell.length_b   1.000
_cell.length_c   1.000
_cell.angle_alpha   90.00
_cell.angle_beta   90.00
_cell.angle_gamma   90.00
#
_symmetry.space_group_name_H-M   'P 1'
#
loop_
_entity.id
_entity.type
_entity.pdbx_description
1 polymer ?
#
loop_
_entity_poly.entity_id
_entity_poly.type
_entity_poly.pdbx_seq_one_letter_code
_entity_poly.pdbx_strand_id
1 'polypeptide(L)'
;EPRCKGFLFEKRPRTCHFKTNDNYLKALDPDTSYIAGPKTCTDEHWCIMKDIGYRGTDSKETRANSAAECQQMCLNDERCDFFTWQQAGKYCWFKAGASTASTKYNRAGDYSAPKHCGLPTTCVKERTKYAGETVATFPKSEVGTFESCQMKCWKTSKCVFMHFNNDGCTLSGINATAQTDANSKAGDITC
;
A
#
# COMPACT_ATOMS: atom_id res chain seq x y z
N GLU A 1 6.70 1.51 25.62
CA GLU A 1 5.64 0.53 26.00
C GLU A 1 5.97 -0.87 25.48
N PRO A 2 6.44 -1.80 26.33
CA PRO A 2 6.80 -3.16 25.93
C PRO A 2 5.64 -3.94 25.28
N ARG A 3 4.41 -3.71 25.73
CA ARG A 3 3.19 -4.40 25.25
C ARG A 3 2.61 -3.79 23.98
N CYS A 4 3.24 -2.76 23.41
CA CYS A 4 2.79 -2.16 22.17
C CYS A 4 2.84 -3.19 21.04
N LYS A 5 1.74 -3.30 20.29
CA LYS A 5 1.57 -4.12 19.10
C LYS A 5 1.46 -3.27 17.83
N GLY A 6 0.98 -2.03 17.97
CA GLY A 6 0.90 -1.01 16.94
C GLY A 6 0.51 0.32 17.55
N PHE A 7 0.38 1.33 16.71
CA PHE A 7 0.01 2.68 17.14
C PHE A 7 -1.12 3.24 16.27
N LEU A 8 -1.84 4.20 16.85
CA LEU A 8 -2.75 5.09 16.15
C LEU A 8 -2.34 6.52 16.49
N PHE A 9 -1.87 7.28 15.51
CA PHE A 9 -1.47 8.67 15.65
C PHE A 9 -2.58 9.59 15.16
N GLU A 10 -3.12 10.40 16.06
CA GLU A 10 -4.13 11.41 15.77
C GLU A 10 -3.43 12.69 15.30
N LYS A 11 -3.66 13.13 14.06
CA LYS A 11 -2.94 14.26 13.44
C LYS A 11 -3.14 15.59 14.19
N ARG A 12 -4.30 15.77 14.84
CA ARG A 12 -4.65 16.91 15.68
C ARG A 12 -5.46 16.37 16.87
N PRO A 13 -4.92 16.37 18.10
CA PRO A 13 -3.88 17.26 18.61
C PRO A 13 -2.43 16.73 18.57
N ARG A 14 -2.10 15.74 17.72
CA ARG A 14 -0.78 15.05 17.65
C ARG A 14 -0.55 14.07 18.79
N THR A 15 -1.57 13.27 19.09
CA THR A 15 -1.51 12.26 20.15
C THR A 15 -1.23 10.88 19.55
N CYS A 16 -0.30 10.15 20.17
CA CYS A 16 0.01 8.77 19.77
C CYS A 16 -0.60 7.79 20.78
N HIS A 17 -1.47 6.91 20.31
CA HIS A 17 -2.14 5.89 21.11
C HIS A 17 -1.52 4.52 20.84
N PHE A 18 -0.79 3.97 21.81
CA PHE A 18 -0.27 2.61 21.71
C PHE A 18 -1.41 1.59 21.88
N LYS A 19 -1.49 0.64 20.94
CA LYS A 19 -2.45 -0.45 20.98
C LYS A 19 -1.75 -1.69 21.51
N THR A 20 -2.33 -2.31 22.53
CA THR A 20 -1.76 -3.47 23.24
C THR A 20 -2.56 -4.76 23.05
N ASN A 21 -3.78 -4.66 22.52
CA ASN A 21 -4.66 -5.80 22.21
C ASN A 21 -4.29 -6.39 20.84
N ASP A 22 -4.20 -7.71 20.73
CA ASP A 22 -3.87 -8.40 19.47
C ASP A 22 -4.96 -8.23 18.38
N ASN A 23 -6.20 -7.92 18.75
CA ASN A 23 -7.30 -7.67 17.82
C ASN A 23 -7.40 -6.21 17.35
N TYR A 24 -6.45 -5.33 17.71
CA TYR A 24 -6.56 -3.91 17.38
C TYR A 24 -6.76 -3.62 15.89
N LEU A 25 -6.15 -4.42 15.01
CA LEU A 25 -6.30 -4.29 13.56
C LEU A 25 -7.75 -4.42 13.10
N LYS A 26 -8.52 -5.35 13.69
CA LYS A 26 -9.93 -5.58 13.33
C LYS A 26 -10.80 -4.35 13.59
N ALA A 27 -10.41 -3.56 14.59
CA ALA A 27 -11.09 -2.34 15.00
C ALA A 27 -10.64 -1.08 14.24
N LEU A 28 -9.68 -1.18 13.30
CA LEU A 28 -9.23 -0.03 12.51
C LEU A 28 -10.16 0.22 11.33
N ASP A 29 -10.86 1.35 11.32
CA ASP A 29 -11.59 1.84 10.16
C ASP A 29 -10.85 3.02 9.49
N PRO A 30 -10.94 3.19 8.16
CA PRO A 30 -10.33 4.31 7.48
C PRO A 30 -10.87 5.65 7.99
N ASP A 31 -9.97 6.47 8.50
CA ASP A 31 -10.25 7.83 8.92
C ASP A 31 -9.05 8.72 8.57
N THR A 32 -9.30 9.83 7.89
CA THR A 32 -8.25 10.73 7.40
C THR A 32 -7.52 11.51 8.51
N SER A 33 -8.09 11.55 9.71
CA SER A 33 -7.55 12.23 10.90
C SER A 33 -6.49 11.40 11.61
N TYR A 34 -6.41 10.10 11.32
CA TYR A 34 -5.52 9.17 12.01
C TYR A 34 -4.52 8.52 11.07
N ILE A 35 -3.37 8.11 11.62
CA ILE A 35 -2.36 7.28 10.95
C ILE A 35 -2.16 6.05 11.82
N ALA A 36 -2.39 4.87 11.28
CA ALA A 36 -2.13 3.61 11.97
C ALA A 36 -0.84 2.97 11.45
N GLY A 37 -0.11 2.31 12.32
CA GLY A 37 1.10 1.60 11.93
C GLY A 37 1.48 0.47 12.87
N PRO A 38 2.34 -0.45 12.41
CA PRO A 38 2.84 -1.54 13.23
C PRO A 38 3.86 -1.03 14.25
N LYS A 39 4.15 -1.84 15.27
CA LYS A 39 5.25 -1.55 16.20
C LYS A 39 6.62 -1.48 15.48
N THR A 40 6.79 -2.26 14.42
CA THR A 40 8.03 -2.41 13.66
C THR A 40 7.74 -2.42 12.17
N CYS A 41 8.61 -1.80 11.36
CA CYS A 41 8.44 -1.72 9.90
C CYS A 41 8.91 -2.98 9.16
N THR A 42 8.77 -4.16 9.78
CA THR A 42 9.31 -5.43 9.26
C THR A 42 8.38 -6.13 8.29
N ASP A 43 7.09 -5.78 8.27
CA ASP A 43 6.07 -6.42 7.45
C ASP A 43 5.24 -5.36 6.71
N GLU A 44 5.30 -5.39 5.38
CA GLU A 44 4.54 -4.51 4.49
C GLU A 44 3.05 -4.87 4.44
N HIS A 45 2.71 -6.06 4.93
CA HIS A 45 1.38 -6.64 4.98
C HIS A 45 0.79 -6.62 6.40
N TRP A 46 1.36 -5.83 7.31
CA TRP A 46 1.02 -5.82 8.74
C TRP A 46 -0.46 -5.54 9.04
N CYS A 47 -1.18 -4.91 8.12
CA CYS A 47 -2.58 -4.54 8.28
C CYS A 47 -3.58 -5.61 7.76
N ILE A 48 -3.09 -6.74 7.25
CA ILE A 48 -3.96 -7.85 6.83
C ILE A 48 -4.67 -8.43 8.06
N MET A 49 -5.99 -8.32 8.08
CA MET A 49 -6.83 -8.81 9.15
C MET A 49 -7.23 -10.26 8.89
N LYS A 50 -6.82 -11.16 9.79
CA LYS A 50 -7.23 -12.56 9.78
C LYS A 50 -8.67 -12.75 10.28
N ASP A 51 -9.37 -13.66 9.64
CA ASP A 51 -10.76 -14.06 9.90
C ASP A 51 -11.76 -12.92 9.70
N ILE A 52 -11.42 -11.96 8.83
CA ILE A 52 -12.23 -10.80 8.48
C ILE A 52 -12.42 -10.79 6.97
N GLY A 53 -13.67 -10.65 6.55
CA GLY A 53 -14.07 -10.37 5.18
C GLY A 53 -14.69 -8.98 5.06
N TYR A 54 -14.55 -8.32 3.91
CA TYR A 54 -15.41 -7.19 3.53
C TYR A 54 -16.62 -7.65 2.72
N ARG A 55 -17.80 -7.07 2.95
CA ARG A 55 -18.93 -7.16 1.99
C ARG A 55 -18.81 -6.05 0.95
N GLY A 56 -19.51 -6.17 -0.16
CA GLY A 56 -19.57 -5.13 -1.18
C GLY A 56 -19.48 -5.71 -2.57
N THR A 57 -19.52 -4.83 -3.56
CA THR A 57 -19.41 -5.21 -4.97
C THR A 57 -17.99 -5.62 -5.27
N ASP A 58 -17.82 -6.82 -5.79
CA ASP A 58 -16.53 -7.29 -6.29
C ASP A 58 -16.23 -6.61 -7.62
N SER A 59 -15.13 -5.85 -7.68
CA SER A 59 -14.68 -5.21 -8.92
C SER A 59 -13.93 -6.19 -9.84
N LYS A 60 -13.36 -7.26 -9.26
CA LYS A 60 -12.63 -8.32 -9.95
C LYS A 60 -12.43 -9.53 -9.03
N GLU A 61 -12.39 -10.72 -9.64
CA GLU A 61 -11.97 -11.97 -8.99
C GLU A 61 -10.67 -12.47 -9.64
N THR A 62 -9.74 -12.96 -8.82
CA THR A 62 -8.54 -13.67 -9.29
C THR A 62 -8.11 -14.75 -8.30
N ARG A 63 -7.00 -15.45 -8.58
CA ARG A 63 -6.38 -16.41 -7.66
C ARG A 63 -5.04 -15.90 -7.15
N ALA A 64 -4.82 -16.10 -5.86
CA ALA A 64 -3.55 -15.82 -5.19
C ALA A 64 -3.25 -16.93 -4.17
N ASN A 65 -1.99 -17.31 -4.01
CA ASN A 65 -1.58 -18.35 -3.08
C ASN A 65 -1.55 -17.88 -1.62
N SER A 66 -1.58 -16.56 -1.40
CA SER A 66 -1.61 -15.97 -0.06
C SER A 66 -2.37 -14.63 -0.05
N ALA A 67 -2.77 -14.19 1.15
CA ALA A 67 -3.34 -12.86 1.34
C ALA A 67 -2.36 -11.74 0.97
N ALA A 68 -1.06 -11.92 1.23
CA ALA A 68 -0.01 -10.98 0.85
C ALA A 68 0.09 -10.82 -0.67
N GLU A 69 0.06 -11.94 -1.42
CA GLU A 69 0.01 -11.92 -2.87
C GLU A 69 -1.27 -11.26 -3.38
N CYS A 70 -2.42 -11.55 -2.77
CA CYS A 70 -3.69 -10.89 -3.11
C CYS A 70 -3.61 -9.37 -2.90
N GLN A 71 -2.98 -8.90 -1.81
CA GLN A 71 -2.74 -7.47 -1.60
C GLN A 71 -1.83 -6.88 -2.68
N GLN A 72 -0.76 -7.56 -3.07
CA GLN A 72 0.13 -7.09 -4.15
C GLN A 72 -0.60 -6.99 -5.50
N MET A 73 -1.48 -7.94 -5.80
CA MET A 73 -2.31 -7.86 -7.00
C MET A 73 -3.31 -6.69 -6.90
N CYS A 74 -3.89 -6.43 -5.73
CA CYS A 74 -4.76 -5.27 -5.49
C CYS A 74 -4.00 -3.94 -5.61
N LEU A 75 -2.76 -3.88 -5.11
CA LEU A 75 -1.86 -2.72 -5.27
C LEU A 75 -1.68 -2.37 -6.75
N ASN A 76 -1.60 -3.38 -7.62
CA ASN A 76 -1.42 -3.22 -9.06
C ASN A 76 -2.72 -3.03 -9.86
N ASP A 77 -3.89 -2.97 -9.21
CA ASP A 77 -5.17 -2.74 -9.87
C ASP A 77 -5.75 -1.39 -9.45
N GLU A 78 -5.92 -0.49 -10.41
CA GLU A 78 -6.40 0.88 -10.17
C GLU A 78 -7.80 0.94 -9.56
N ARG A 79 -8.61 -0.12 -9.73
CA ARG A 79 -9.99 -0.18 -9.23
C ARG A 79 -10.13 -0.97 -7.94
N CYS A 80 -9.01 -1.42 -7.36
CA CYS A 80 -9.01 -2.11 -6.08
C CYS A 80 -8.75 -1.10 -4.96
N ASP A 81 -9.68 -0.95 -4.03
CA ASP A 81 -9.48 -0.15 -2.81
C ASP A 81 -9.25 -1.05 -1.59
N PHE A 82 -9.84 -2.25 -1.62
CA PHE A 82 -9.76 -3.27 -0.59
C PHE A 82 -9.75 -4.66 -1.24
N PHE A 83 -9.28 -5.67 -0.51
CA PHE A 83 -9.41 -7.05 -0.95
C PHE A 83 -9.91 -7.96 0.17
N THR A 84 -10.52 -9.09 -0.23
CA THR A 84 -10.75 -10.25 0.63
C THR A 84 -10.12 -11.47 -0.03
N TRP A 85 -9.16 -12.11 0.63
CA TRP A 85 -8.59 -13.39 0.21
C TRP A 85 -9.20 -14.53 1.02
N GLN A 86 -9.68 -15.57 0.34
CA GLN A 86 -10.30 -16.75 0.95
C GLN A 86 -9.33 -17.93 0.89
N GLN A 87 -8.88 -18.39 2.06
CA GLN A 87 -7.84 -19.40 2.18
C GLN A 87 -8.22 -20.75 1.54
N ALA A 88 -9.45 -21.22 1.72
CA ALA A 88 -9.88 -22.54 1.25
C ALA A 88 -9.85 -22.67 -0.28
N GLY A 89 -10.28 -21.62 -0.99
CA GLY A 89 -10.37 -21.61 -2.46
C GLY A 89 -9.24 -20.86 -3.17
N LYS A 90 -8.37 -20.17 -2.41
CA LYS A 90 -7.34 -19.26 -2.92
C LYS A 90 -7.90 -18.09 -3.76
N TYR A 91 -9.17 -17.75 -3.55
CA TYR A 91 -9.84 -16.66 -4.25
C TYR A 91 -9.42 -15.33 -3.67
N CYS A 92 -9.11 -14.40 -4.55
CA CYS A 92 -8.74 -13.03 -4.24
C CYS A 92 -9.78 -12.10 -4.85
N TRP A 93 -10.60 -11.50 -3.99
CA TRP A 93 -11.72 -10.65 -4.37
C TRP A 93 -11.33 -9.19 -4.21
N PHE A 94 -11.23 -8.46 -5.31
CA PHE A 94 -11.01 -7.02 -5.29
C PHE A 94 -12.32 -6.29 -5.07
N LYS A 95 -12.27 -5.24 -4.26
CA LYS A 95 -13.42 -4.45 -3.87
C LYS A 95 -13.12 -2.99 -4.07
N ALA A 96 -14.13 -2.24 -4.48
CA ALA A 96 -14.04 -0.82 -4.74
C ALA A 96 -15.01 -0.04 -3.83
N GLY A 97 -14.68 1.22 -3.56
CA GLY A 97 -15.52 2.16 -2.83
C GLY A 97 -15.19 2.25 -1.35
N ALA A 98 -15.17 3.49 -0.85
CA ALA A 98 -14.79 3.83 0.52
C ALA A 98 -15.66 3.18 1.60
N SER A 99 -16.94 2.89 1.31
CA SER A 99 -17.87 2.24 2.24
C SER A 99 -17.54 0.78 2.51
N THR A 100 -16.74 0.13 1.65
CA THR A 100 -16.30 -1.27 1.82
C THR A 100 -15.64 -1.50 3.17
N ALA A 101 -14.90 -0.53 3.69
CA ALA A 101 -14.24 -0.69 4.98
C ALA A 101 -15.22 -0.88 6.15
N SER A 102 -16.41 -0.31 6.05
CA SER A 102 -17.46 -0.38 7.08
C SER A 102 -18.30 -1.66 7.01
N THR A 103 -18.03 -2.55 6.06
CA THR A 103 -18.82 -3.77 5.84
C THR A 103 -18.14 -5.04 6.35
N LYS A 104 -17.19 -4.90 7.27
CA LYS A 104 -16.46 -6.03 7.85
C LYS A 104 -17.42 -7.07 8.45
N TYR A 105 -17.07 -8.33 8.26
CA TYR A 105 -17.72 -9.44 8.95
C TYR A 105 -16.67 -10.47 9.36
N ASN A 106 -16.98 -11.22 10.42
CA ASN A 106 -16.12 -12.30 10.88
C ASN A 106 -16.42 -13.56 10.08
N ARG A 107 -15.38 -14.15 9.47
CA ARG A 107 -15.47 -15.46 8.82
C ARG A 107 -14.10 -16.12 8.85
N ALA A 108 -14.03 -17.30 9.47
CA ALA A 108 -12.79 -18.06 9.56
C ALA A 108 -12.24 -18.37 8.16
N GLY A 109 -10.95 -18.08 7.96
CA GLY A 109 -10.26 -18.31 6.69
C GLY A 109 -10.38 -17.18 5.66
N ASP A 110 -11.08 -16.09 5.98
CA ASP A 110 -11.06 -14.85 5.19
C ASP A 110 -9.95 -13.93 5.72
N TYR A 111 -9.20 -13.31 4.81
CA TYR A 111 -8.15 -12.36 5.14
C TYR A 111 -8.37 -11.10 4.32
N SER A 112 -8.51 -9.95 4.97
CA SER A 112 -8.83 -8.71 4.27
C SER A 112 -7.94 -7.56 4.70
N ALA A 113 -7.70 -6.63 3.78
CA ALA A 113 -7.05 -5.36 4.08
C ALA A 113 -7.39 -4.30 3.02
N PRO A 114 -7.14 -3.02 3.32
CA PRO A 114 -7.04 -1.99 2.30
C PRO A 114 -5.95 -2.34 1.28
N LYS A 115 -6.04 -1.71 0.10
CA LYS A 115 -4.99 -1.77 -0.92
C LYS A 115 -3.62 -1.43 -0.35
N HIS A 116 -3.55 -0.40 0.50
CA HIS A 116 -2.31 0.05 1.15
C HIS A 116 -2.33 -0.19 2.66
N CYS A 117 -1.34 -0.89 3.20
CA CYS A 117 -1.08 -0.97 4.64
C CYS A 117 -0.22 0.20 5.14
N GLY A 118 -0.51 1.44 4.73
CA GLY A 118 0.32 2.58 5.11
C GLY A 118 1.73 2.59 4.48
N LEU A 119 1.90 1.87 3.36
CA LEU A 119 2.91 2.26 2.36
C LEU A 119 2.64 3.74 2.01
N PRO A 120 3.67 4.58 1.87
CA PRO A 120 3.45 5.99 1.61
C PRO A 120 2.57 6.13 0.37
N THR A 121 1.50 6.90 0.50
CA THR A 121 0.76 7.37 -0.66
C THR A 121 1.71 8.31 -1.37
N THR A 122 2.44 7.81 -2.35
CA THR A 122 3.44 8.58 -3.09
C THR A 122 2.69 9.62 -3.91
N CYS A 123 3.08 10.88 -3.80
CA CYS A 123 2.36 12.00 -4.39
C CYS A 123 2.60 11.93 -5.88
N VAL A 124 1.56 11.56 -6.60
CA VAL A 124 1.66 11.42 -8.05
C VAL A 124 1.88 12.80 -8.67
N LYS A 125 3.03 12.96 -9.31
CA LYS A 125 3.36 14.11 -10.16
C LYS A 125 3.28 13.68 -11.60
N GLU A 126 2.17 14.00 -12.24
CA GLU A 126 1.98 13.75 -13.66
C GLU A 126 2.98 14.57 -14.49
N ARG A 127 3.31 14.05 -15.67
CA ARG A 127 4.19 14.70 -16.66
C ARG A 127 5.55 15.12 -16.10
N THR A 128 6.10 14.32 -15.20
CA THR A 128 7.31 14.63 -14.45
C THR A 128 8.25 13.44 -14.45
N LYS A 129 9.56 13.71 -14.62
CA LYS A 129 10.64 12.76 -14.35
C LYS A 129 11.68 13.38 -13.43
N TYR A 130 12.54 12.56 -12.85
CA TYR A 130 13.68 13.02 -12.06
C TYR A 130 14.99 12.68 -12.79
N ALA A 131 15.90 13.65 -12.87
CA ALA A 131 17.20 13.51 -13.54
C ALA A 131 18.36 13.89 -12.61
N GLY A 132 19.56 13.40 -12.92
CA GLY A 132 20.78 13.62 -12.15
C GLY A 132 21.19 12.36 -11.39
N GLU A 133 20.89 12.30 -10.09
CA GLU A 133 21.30 11.21 -9.19
C GLU A 133 20.42 9.96 -9.37
N THR A 134 20.68 9.17 -10.41
CA THR A 134 20.00 7.87 -10.61
C THR A 134 20.56 6.81 -9.67
N VAL A 135 19.70 6.22 -8.84
CA VAL A 135 20.03 5.15 -7.91
C VAL A 135 19.92 3.78 -8.57
N ALA A 136 18.84 3.57 -9.34
CA ALA A 136 18.61 2.33 -10.08
C ALA A 136 17.60 2.56 -11.21
N THR A 137 17.66 1.72 -12.24
CA THR A 137 16.65 1.66 -13.30
C THR A 137 16.21 0.20 -13.49
N PHE A 138 14.93 0.02 -13.77
CA PHE A 138 14.34 -1.30 -13.99
C PHE A 138 13.41 -1.22 -15.19
N PRO A 139 13.49 -2.15 -16.15
CA PRO A 139 12.64 -2.13 -17.33
C PRO A 139 11.17 -2.35 -16.97
N LYS A 140 10.27 -1.82 -17.80
CA LYS A 140 8.83 -1.98 -17.62
C LYS A 140 8.39 -3.44 -17.55
N SER A 141 9.07 -4.33 -18.28
CA SER A 141 8.82 -5.77 -18.26
C SER A 141 9.10 -6.42 -16.91
N GLU A 142 9.98 -5.85 -16.09
CA GLU A 142 10.29 -6.33 -14.75
C GLU A 142 9.35 -5.74 -13.70
N VAL A 143 9.10 -4.43 -13.77
CA VAL A 143 8.34 -3.72 -12.72
C VAL A 143 6.84 -3.75 -12.97
N GLY A 144 6.39 -3.76 -14.22
CA GLY A 144 4.98 -3.81 -14.61
C GLY A 144 4.23 -2.50 -14.42
N THR A 145 4.20 -1.97 -13.20
CA THR A 145 3.33 -0.85 -12.80
C THR A 145 4.07 0.27 -12.07
N PHE A 146 3.42 1.44 -11.99
CA PHE A 146 3.92 2.57 -11.20
C PHE A 146 3.98 2.21 -9.71
N GLU A 147 2.99 1.48 -9.19
CA GLU A 147 2.91 1.07 -7.79
C GLU A 147 4.05 0.11 -7.42
N SER A 148 4.37 -0.83 -8.30
CA SER A 148 5.55 -1.69 -8.13
C SER A 148 6.85 -0.88 -8.17
N CYS A 149 6.91 0.21 -8.96
CA CYS A 149 8.04 1.13 -8.95
C CYS A 149 8.14 1.91 -7.62
N GLN A 150 7.01 2.36 -7.06
CA GLN A 150 6.97 3.03 -5.75
C GLN A 150 7.52 2.09 -4.67
N MET A 151 7.10 0.82 -4.68
CA MET A 151 7.58 -0.20 -3.75
C MET A 151 9.09 -0.42 -3.85
N LYS A 152 9.63 -0.45 -5.07
CA LYS A 152 11.09 -0.56 -5.26
C LYS A 152 11.82 0.66 -4.69
N CYS A 153 11.28 1.87 -4.88
CA CYS A 153 11.84 3.08 -4.27
C CYS A 153 11.85 2.97 -2.74
N TRP A 154 10.71 2.62 -2.15
CA TRP A 154 10.57 2.49 -0.69
C TRP A 154 11.54 1.49 -0.06
N LYS A 155 11.77 0.35 -0.73
CA LYS A 155 12.72 -0.69 -0.29
C LYS A 155 14.19 -0.28 -0.46
N THR A 156 14.46 0.76 -1.23
CA THR A 156 15.81 1.20 -1.58
C THR A 156 16.19 2.37 -0.70
N SER A 157 17.09 2.16 0.28
CA SER A 157 17.48 3.17 1.28
C SER A 157 18.01 4.49 0.71
N LYS A 158 18.46 4.52 -0.55
CA LYS A 158 18.95 5.72 -1.23
C LYS A 158 17.93 6.37 -2.16
N CYS A 159 16.77 5.76 -2.37
CA CYS A 159 15.75 6.32 -3.23
C CYS A 159 14.92 7.36 -2.46
N VAL A 160 14.86 8.57 -3.00
CA VAL A 160 14.01 9.66 -2.50
C VAL A 160 12.89 9.97 -3.49
N PHE A 161 13.22 9.90 -4.78
CA PHE A 161 12.31 10.16 -5.87
C PHE A 161 12.23 8.98 -6.83
N MET A 162 11.11 8.83 -7.50
CA MET A 162 10.95 7.86 -8.58
C MET A 162 10.16 8.42 -9.73
N HIS A 163 10.37 7.87 -10.91
CA HIS A 163 9.46 8.05 -12.03
C HIS A 163 9.26 6.76 -12.81
N PHE A 164 8.08 6.62 -13.40
CA PHE A 164 7.69 5.49 -14.22
C PHE A 164 7.18 5.98 -15.57
N ASN A 165 7.63 5.37 -16.65
CA ASN A 165 7.25 5.69 -18.02
C ASN A 165 7.23 4.42 -18.89
N ASN A 166 7.32 4.56 -20.21
CA ASN A 166 7.37 3.41 -21.12
C ASN A 166 8.66 2.59 -21.04
N ASP A 167 9.77 3.19 -20.64
CA ASP A 167 11.06 2.51 -20.46
C ASP A 167 11.05 1.67 -19.18
N GLY A 168 10.34 2.12 -18.16
CA GLY A 168 10.12 1.40 -16.92
C GLY A 168 10.19 2.30 -15.70
N CYS A 169 10.86 1.83 -14.67
CA CYS A 169 10.99 2.47 -13.37
C CYS A 169 12.40 3.01 -13.16
N THR A 170 12.50 4.29 -12.81
CA THR A 170 13.77 4.91 -12.41
C THR A 170 13.67 5.40 -10.98
N LEU A 171 14.63 4.98 -10.15
CA LEU A 171 14.82 5.41 -8.78
C LEU A 171 15.90 6.48 -8.72
N SER A 172 15.67 7.54 -7.96
CA SER A 172 16.56 8.70 -7.89
C SER A 172 16.81 9.13 -6.44
N GLY A 173 18.02 9.62 -6.19
CA GLY A 173 18.47 10.06 -4.88
C GLY A 173 18.05 11.49 -4.53
N ILE A 174 18.47 11.96 -3.37
CA ILE A 174 18.05 13.25 -2.81
C ILE A 174 18.43 14.47 -3.66
N ASN A 175 19.49 14.36 -4.47
CA ASN A 175 19.96 15.46 -5.31
C ASN A 175 19.35 15.45 -6.72
N ALA A 176 18.38 14.57 -6.99
CA ALA A 176 17.72 14.55 -8.28
C ALA A 176 16.77 15.74 -8.43
N THR A 177 16.66 16.23 -9.67
CA THR A 177 15.82 17.40 -9.99
C THR A 177 14.64 16.99 -10.85
N ALA A 178 13.47 17.55 -10.53
CA ALA A 178 12.27 17.35 -11.30
C ALA A 178 12.37 18.05 -12.65
N GLN A 179 11.99 17.34 -13.71
CA GLN A 179 11.93 17.83 -15.08
C GLN A 179 10.57 17.49 -15.69
N THR A 180 10.07 18.39 -16.53
CA THR A 180 8.84 18.14 -17.29
C THR A 180 9.09 17.05 -18.32
N ASP A 181 8.25 16.01 -18.31
CA ASP A 181 8.31 14.91 -19.25
C ASP A 181 6.91 14.33 -19.46
N ALA A 182 6.35 14.53 -20.66
CA ALA A 182 4.94 14.25 -20.93
C ALA A 182 4.52 12.78 -20.74
N ASN A 183 5.48 11.86 -20.75
CA ASN A 183 5.25 10.41 -20.72
C ASN A 183 5.61 9.78 -19.37
N SER A 184 6.01 10.59 -18.39
CA SER A 184 6.47 10.11 -17.10
C SER A 184 5.51 10.50 -15.99
N LYS A 185 5.27 9.53 -15.10
CA LYS A 185 4.54 9.70 -13.84
C LYS A 185 5.56 9.56 -12.71
N ALA A 186 5.70 10.59 -11.88
CA ALA A 186 6.69 10.61 -10.81
C ALA A 186 6.06 10.57 -9.42
N GLY A 187 6.89 10.29 -8.42
CA GLY A 187 6.53 10.30 -7.01
C GLY A 187 7.74 10.51 -6.09
N ASP A 188 7.48 10.83 -4.84
CA ASP A 188 8.45 10.92 -3.74
C ASP A 188 7.98 10.13 -2.50
N ILE A 189 8.93 9.61 -1.72
CA ILE A 189 8.64 8.77 -0.55
C ILE A 189 8.14 9.57 0.69
N THR A 190 7.98 10.89 0.60
CA THR A 190 7.85 11.82 1.74
C THR A 190 6.58 12.66 1.78
N CYS A 191 5.51 12.26 1.07
CA CYS A 191 4.19 12.85 1.28
C CYS A 191 3.76 12.83 2.76
#